data_AF-A0A3N5W8B3-F1
#
_entry.id   AF-A0A3N5W8B3-F1
#
_cell.length_a   1.000
_cell.length_b   1.000
_cell.length_c   1.000
_cell.angle_alpha   90.00
_cell.angle_beta   90.00
_cell.angle_gamma   90.00
#
_symmetry.space_group_name_H-M   'P 1'
#
loop_
_entity.id
_entity.type
_entity.pdbx_description
1 polymer ?
#
loop_
_entity_poly.entity_id
_entity_poly.type
_entity_poly.pdbx_seq_one_letter_code
_entity_poly.pdbx_strand_id
1 'polypeptide(L)' 'MRRYLITGGAGFIGSHLARALAPRADFVRVLDDFSSGRMESLRGAPENL' A
#
# COMPACT_ATOMS: atom_id res chain seq x y z
N MET A 1 -14.30 -7.36 -9.70
CA MET A 1 -12.94 -7.49 -9.17
C MET A 1 -12.22 -6.15 -9.27
N ARG A 2 -11.63 -5.66 -8.18
CA ARG A 2 -10.91 -4.38 -8.10
C ARG A 2 -9.46 -4.62 -7.73
N ARG A 3 -8.55 -4.16 -8.58
CA ARG A 3 -7.09 -4.22 -8.36
C ARG A 3 -6.53 -2.80 -8.38
N TYR A 4 -5.63 -2.50 -7.45
CA TYR A 4 -5.03 -1.17 -7.31
C TYR A 4 -3.51 -1.24 -7.39
N LEU A 5 -2.90 -0.28 -8.09
CA LEU A 5 -1.47 0.01 -8.01
C LEU A 5 -1.30 1.34 -7.30
N ILE A 6 -0.51 1.35 -6.23
CA ILE A 6 -0.18 2.54 -5.45
C ILE A 6 1.29 2.84 -5.61
N THR A 7 1.61 3.97 -6.24
CA THR A 7 2.97 4.51 -6.29
C THR A 7 3.23 5.36 -5.05
N GLY A 8 4.42 5.27 -4.45
CA GLY A 8 4.71 5.98 -3.20
C GLY A 8 3.98 5.38 -1.99
N GLY A 9 3.65 4.09 -2.05
CA GLY A 9 2.84 3.39 -1.04
C GLY A 9 3.51 3.21 0.33
N ALA A 10 4.83 3.36 0.44
CA ALA A 10 5.55 3.33 1.71
C ALA A 10 5.66 4.72 2.38
N GLY A 11 5.17 5.78 1.71
CA GLY A 11 5.02 7.12 2.29
C GLY A 11 3.81 7.25 3.22
N PHE A 12 3.61 8.46 3.77
CA PHE A 12 2.50 8.74 4.68
C PHE A 12 1.14 8.44 4.03
N ILE A 13 0.77 9.17 2.98
CA ILE A 13 -0.54 9.02 2.32
C ILE A 13 -0.67 7.63 1.69
N GLY A 14 0.35 7.17 0.98
CA GLY A 14 0.33 5.90 0.26
C GLY A 14 0.08 4.70 1.16
N SER A 15 0.68 4.66 2.35
CA SER A 15 0.53 3.54 3.27
C SER A 15 -0.85 3.52 3.94
N HIS A 16 -1.43 4.68 4.22
CA HIS A 16 -2.80 4.79 4.70
C HIS A 16 -3.81 4.40 3.60
N LEU A 17 -3.57 4.82 2.36
CA LEU A 17 -4.41 4.45 1.22
C LEU A 17 -4.39 2.95 0.98
N ALA A 18 -3.21 2.33 1.01
CA ALA A 18 -3.03 0.89 0.89
C ALA A 18 -3.84 0.12 1.94
N ARG A 19 -3.73 0.51 3.22
CA ARG A 19 -4.51 -0.08 4.32
C ARG A 19 -6.01 0.09 4.15
N ALA A 20 -6.47 1.23 3.64
CA ALA A 20 -7.89 1.50 3.46
C ALA A 20 -8.50 0.73 2.27
N LEU A 21 -7.72 0.49 1.21
CA LEU A 21 -8.18 -0.17 0.00
C LEU A 21 -8.12 -1.70 0.10
N ALA A 22 -7.10 -2.25 0.76
CA ALA A 22 -6.89 -3.70 0.83
C ALA A 22 -8.13 -4.51 1.29
N PRO A 23 -8.92 -4.11 2.31
CA PRO A 23 -10.12 -4.84 2.72
C PRO A 23 -11.26 -4.88 1.69
N ARG A 24 -11.20 -4.04 0.64
CA ARG A 24 -12.26 -3.86 -0.37
C ARG A 24 -11.79 -4.23 -1.78
N ALA A 25 -10.54 -4.65 -1.91
CA ALA A 25 -9.87 -4.98 -3.15
C ALA A 25 -9.60 -6.48 -3.20
N ASP A 26 -9.53 -7.04 -4.41
CA ASP A 26 -8.99 -8.39 -4.56
C ASP A 26 -7.48 -8.37 -4.38
N PHE A 27 -6.83 -7.28 -4.82
CA PHE A 27 -5.39 -7.13 -4.77
C PHE A 27 -4.99 -5.65 -4.77
N VAL A 28 -4.05 -5.29 -3.91
CA VAL A 28 -3.34 -4.01 -3.95
C VAL A 28 -1.88 -4.32 -4.21
N ARG A 29 -1.19 -3.48 -4.97
CA ARG A 29 0.25 -3.58 -5.17
C ARG A 29 0.89 -2.23 -4.90
N VAL A 30 1.97 -2.22 -4.14
CA VAL A 30 2.76 -1.00 -3.90
C VAL A 30 4.00 -1.00 -4.78
N LEU A 31 4.27 0.15 -5.41
CA LEU A 31 5.55 0.46 -6.04
C LEU A 31 6.12 1.69 -5.34
N ASP A 32 7.27 1.53 -4.69
CA ASP A 32 7.93 2.60 -3.95
C ASP A 32 9.44 2.47 -4.13
N ASP A 33 10.11 3.60 -4.28
CA ASP A 33 11.57 3.67 -4.40
C ASP A 33 12.26 3.93 -3.06
N PHE A 34 11.48 4.11 -1.99
CA PHE A 34 11.92 4.43 -0.64
C PHE A 34 12.76 5.71 -0.53
N SER A 35 12.62 6.64 -1.48
CA SER A 35 13.29 7.96 -1.42
C SER A 35 12.93 8.76 -0.15
N SER A 36 11.69 8.61 0.32
CA SER A 36 11.17 9.15 1.58
C SER A 36 10.31 8.15 2.37
N GLY A 37 9.86 7.07 1.71
CA GLY A 37 9.07 6.01 2.31
C GLY A 37 9.88 5.10 3.23
N ARG A 38 9.19 4.34 4.08
CA ARG A 38 9.80 3.34 4.96
C ARG A 38 9.03 2.04 4.89
N MET A 39 9.71 0.90 4.85
CA MET A 39 9.04 -0.41 4.83
C MET A 39 8.16 -0.60 6.07
N GLU A 40 8.57 -0.03 7.21
CA GLU A 40 7.80 0.00 8.45
C GLU A 40 6.40 0.59 8.27
N SER A 41 6.24 1.56 7.36
CA SER A 41 4.97 2.19 7.06
C SER A 41 3.93 1.20 6.55
N LEU A 42 4.34 0.05 6.00
CA LEU A 42 3.46 -1.01 5.50
C LEU A 42 3.28 -2.17 6.49
N ARG A 43 3.90 -2.15 7.67
CA ARG A 43 3.75 -3.23 8.67
C ARG A 43 2.28 -3.39 9.09
N GLY A 44 1.88 -4.64 9.27
CA GLY A 44 0.51 -5.01 9.64
C GLY A 44 -0.52 -4.80 8.53
N ALA A 45 -0.08 -4.60 7.28
CA ALA A 45 -0.99 -4.59 6.16
C ALA A 45 -1.63 -5.98 5.93
N PRO A 46 -2.84 -6.03 5.35
CA PRO A 46 -3.47 -7.28 4.95
C PRO A 46 -2.64 -8.06 3.93
N GLU A 47 -2.83 -9.38 3.89
CA GLU A 47 -2.07 -10.29 2.99
C GLU A 47 -2.25 -10.00 1.50
N ASN A 48 -3.32 -9.28 1.12
CA ASN A 48 -3.61 -8.93 -0.27
C ASN A 48 -3.03 -7.56 -0.69
N LEU A 49 -2.11 -6.98 0.09
CA LEU A 49 -1.30 -5.79 -0.24
C LEU A 49 0.10 -6.15 -0.77
#